data_AF-A0A2E8KV71-F1
#
_entry.id   AF-A0A2E8KV71-F1
#
_cell.length_a   1.000
_cell.length_b   1.000
_cell.length_c   1.000
_cell.angle_alpha   90.00
_cell.angle_beta   90.00
_cell.angle_gamma   90.00
#
_symmetry.space_group_name_H-M   'P 1'
#
loop_
_entity.id
_entity.type
_entity.pdbx_description
1 polymer ?
#
loop_
_entity_poly.entity_id
_entity_poly.type
_entity_poly.pdbx_seq_one_letter_code
_entity_poly.pdbx_strand_id
1 'polypeptide(L)'
;MLNWFNKQINKMIAVLVSINFLLSLYLISNIYEYRINFAKNESLNVVKEKLQFETDLLLKELEEQRSQLTLRKIAIGKLNMITPSNKNLIFINKKGKMHE
;
A
#
# COMPACT_ATOMS: atom_id res chain seq x y z
N MET A 1 51.41 30.52 38.30
CA MET A 1 50.74 30.66 36.98
C MET A 1 50.18 29.33 36.48
N LEU A 2 50.95 28.24 36.49
CA LEU A 2 50.55 26.90 36.00
C LEU A 2 49.29 26.31 36.67
N ASN A 3 49.15 26.40 37.99
CA ASN A 3 47.98 25.87 38.72
C ASN A 3 46.66 26.57 38.39
N TRP A 4 46.72 27.85 38.01
CA TRP A 4 45.52 28.61 37.62
C TRP A 4 45.02 28.17 36.25
N PHE A 5 45.93 27.94 35.29
CA PHE A 5 45.61 27.39 33.97
C PHE A 5 45.01 25.97 34.08
N ASN A 6 45.61 25.09 34.87
CA ASN A 6 45.07 23.73 35.08
C ASN A 6 43.67 23.74 35.70
N LYS A 7 43.40 24.65 36.63
CA LYS A 7 42.05 24.81 37.22
C LYS A 7 41.03 25.26 36.17
N GLN A 8 41.43 26.09 35.21
CA GLN A 8 40.54 26.56 34.16
C GLN A 8 40.27 25.48 33.11
N ILE A 9 41.28 24.69 32.74
CA ILE A 9 41.14 23.54 31.83
C ILE A 9 40.19 22.50 32.44
N ASN A 10 40.33 22.17 33.73
CA ASN A 10 39.45 21.20 34.40
C ASN A 10 37.98 21.66 34.43
N LYS A 11 37.72 22.97 34.57
CA LYS A 11 36.36 23.52 34.46
C LYS A 11 35.78 23.34 33.06
N MET A 12 36.58 23.59 32.02
CA MET A 12 36.14 23.41 30.63
C MET A 12 35.80 21.94 30.34
N ILE A 13 36.64 21.00 30.81
CA ILE A 13 36.38 19.56 30.68
C ILE A 13 35.08 19.16 31.40
N ALA A 14 34.84 19.66 32.62
CA ALA A 14 33.62 19.37 33.36
C ALA A 14 32.35 19.85 32.61
N VAL A 15 32.40 21.03 32.00
CA VAL A 15 31.31 21.56 31.16
C VAL A 15 31.10 20.69 29.91
N LEU A 16 32.18 20.32 29.22
CA LEU A 16 32.13 19.43 28.06
C LEU A 16 31.50 18.07 28.39
N VAL A 17 31.86 17.46 29.52
CA VAL A 17 31.26 16.19 29.98
C VAL A 17 29.77 16.36 30.25
N SER A 18 29.39 17.45 30.90
CA SER A 18 27.99 17.74 31.22
C SER A 18 27.14 17.94 29.96
N ILE A 19 27.67 18.65 28.96
CA ILE A 19 27.00 18.86 27.67
C ILE A 19 26.87 17.54 26.93
N ASN A 20 27.93 16.73 26.85
CA ASN A 20 27.87 15.42 26.18
C ASN A 20 26.86 14.48 26.86
N PHE A 21 26.78 14.52 28.19
CA PHE A 21 25.80 13.74 28.93
C PHE A 21 24.36 14.15 28.57
N LEU A 22 24.05 15.45 28.59
CA LEU A 22 22.73 15.95 28.17
C LEU A 22 22.43 15.61 26.71
N LEU A 23 23.42 15.71 25.83
CA LEU A 23 23.28 15.38 24.42
C LEU A 23 22.98 13.89 24.21
N SER A 24 23.62 13.01 24.98
CA SER A 24 23.34 11.57 24.93
C SER A 24 21.91 11.24 25.36
N LEU A 25 21.40 11.89 26.41
CA LEU A 25 20.03 11.72 26.87
C LEU A 25 19.02 12.22 25.83
N TYR A 26 19.30 13.39 25.23
CA TYR A 26 18.49 13.93 24.14
C TYR A 26 18.46 12.99 22.93
N LEU A 27 19.61 12.41 22.58
CA LEU A 27 19.73 11.49 21.46
C LEU A 27 18.94 10.19 21.70
N ILE A 28 18.95 9.66 22.92
CA ILE A 28 18.12 8.51 23.31
C ILE A 28 16.63 8.85 23.17
N SER A 29 16.21 10.01 23.65
CA SER A 29 14.81 10.45 23.54
C SER A 29 14.36 10.54 22.08
N ASN A 30 15.18 11.16 21.22
CA ASN A 30 14.89 11.28 19.79
C ASN A 30 14.80 9.93 19.09
N ILE A 31 15.67 8.98 19.42
CA ILE A 31 15.60 7.63 18.84
C ILE A 31 14.29 6.96 19.24
N TYR A 32 13.84 7.15 20.47
CA TYR A 32 12.59 6.57 20.95
C TYR A 32 11.37 7.17 20.24
N GLU A 33 11.30 8.50 20.15
CA GLU A 33 10.24 9.19 19.40
C GLU A 33 10.25 8.83 17.92
N TYR A 34 11.43 8.76 17.30
CA TYR A 34 11.57 8.32 15.92
C TYR A 34 11.02 6.91 15.73
N ARG A 35 11.34 5.96 16.62
CA ARG A 35 10.83 4.59 16.53
C ARG A 35 9.31 4.52 16.64
N ILE A 36 8.71 5.31 17.54
CA ILE A 36 7.26 5.37 17.68
C ILE A 36 6.62 5.94 16.41
N ASN A 37 7.13 7.07 15.93
CA ASN A 37 6.60 7.73 14.74
C ASN A 37 6.78 6.86 13.49
N PHE A 38 7.91 6.19 13.37
CA PHE A 38 8.19 5.23 12.31
C PHE A 38 7.20 4.07 12.36
N ALA A 39 6.98 3.45 13.52
CA ALA A 39 6.03 2.35 13.67
C ALA A 39 4.59 2.78 13.31
N LYS A 40 4.18 3.97 13.72
CA LYS A 40 2.89 4.55 13.34
C LYS A 40 2.80 4.74 11.82
N ASN A 41 3.82 5.31 11.21
CA ASN A 41 3.85 5.54 9.77
C ASN A 41 3.84 4.23 8.97
N GLU A 42 4.59 3.22 9.43
CA GLU A 42 4.62 1.89 8.85
C GLU A 42 3.22 1.24 8.87
N SER A 43 2.52 1.31 10.01
CA SER A 43 1.16 0.78 10.12
C SER A 43 0.19 1.44 9.14
N LEU A 44 0.31 2.75 8.94
CA LEU A 44 -0.49 3.51 7.99
C LEU A 44 -0.13 3.14 6.54
N ASN A 45 1.15 2.92 6.25
CA ASN A 45 1.61 2.55 4.92
C ASN A 45 1.10 1.17 4.51
N VAL A 46 1.13 0.19 5.42
CA VAL A 46 0.55 -1.15 5.18
C VAL A 46 -0.93 -1.07 4.84
N VAL A 47 -1.70 -0.26 5.58
CA VAL A 47 -3.13 -0.07 5.30
C VAL A 47 -3.33 0.60 3.93
N LYS A 48 -2.56 1.64 3.64
CA LYS A 48 -2.61 2.33 2.34
C LYS A 48 -2.32 1.37 1.17
N GLU A 49 -1.27 0.56 1.28
CA GLU A 49 -0.90 -0.41 0.25
C GLU A 49 -2.00 -1.45 0.04
N LYS A 50 -2.62 -1.94 1.13
CA LYS A 50 -3.75 -2.86 1.04
C LYS A 50 -4.94 -2.24 0.31
N LEU A 51 -5.33 -1.01 0.68
CA LEU A 51 -6.44 -0.32 0.02
C LEU A 51 -6.14 -0.06 -1.45
N GLN A 52 -4.90 0.33 -1.77
CA GLN A 52 -4.49 0.55 -3.15
C GLN A 52 -4.60 -0.74 -3.97
N PHE A 53 -4.10 -1.86 -3.43
CA PHE A 53 -4.22 -3.17 -4.07
C PHE A 53 -5.69 -3.57 -4.32
N GLU A 54 -6.56 -3.43 -3.31
CA GLU A 54 -7.99 -3.73 -3.44
C GLU A 54 -8.66 -2.84 -4.50
N THR A 55 -8.29 -1.56 -4.55
CA THR A 55 -8.84 -0.62 -5.53
C THR A 55 -8.40 -0.96 -6.95
N ASP A 56 -7.11 -1.26 -7.14
CA ASP A 56 -6.56 -1.64 -8.44
C ASP A 56 -7.20 -2.94 -8.96
N LEU A 57 -7.45 -3.90 -8.08
CA LEU A 57 -8.15 -5.13 -8.42
C LEU A 57 -9.58 -4.85 -8.90
N LEU A 58 -10.33 -4.01 -8.17
CA LEU A 58 -11.71 -3.65 -8.53
C LEU A 58 -11.77 -2.86 -9.85
N LEU A 59 -10.82 -1.96 -10.08
CA LEU A 59 -10.73 -1.22 -11.34
C LEU A 59 -10.51 -2.16 -12.52
N LYS A 60 -9.63 -3.15 -12.36
CA LYS A 60 -9.38 -4.17 -13.38
C LYS A 60 -10.63 -5.00 -13.69
N GLU A 61 -11.35 -5.45 -12.67
CA GLU A 61 -12.61 -6.18 -12.87
C GLU A 61 -13.64 -5.33 -13.61
N LEU A 62 -13.76 -4.05 -13.25
CA LEU A 62 -14.67 -3.11 -13.91
C LEU A 62 -14.29 -2.89 -15.38
N GLU A 63 -13.00 -2.81 -15.69
CA GLU A 63 -12.50 -2.72 -17.05
C GLU A 63 -12.85 -3.97 -17.87
N GLU A 64 -12.66 -5.17 -17.30
CA GLU A 64 -13.06 -6.43 -17.93
C GLU A 64 -14.57 -6.48 -18.18
N GLN A 65 -15.39 -6.11 -17.21
CA GLN A 65 -16.86 -6.05 -17.38
C GLN A 65 -17.26 -5.05 -18.46
N ARG A 66 -16.62 -3.87 -18.49
CA ARG A 66 -16.88 -2.86 -19.53
C ARG A 66 -16.49 -3.37 -20.91
N SER A 67 -15.38 -4.10 -21.02
CA SER A 67 -14.95 -4.74 -22.26
C SER A 67 -15.99 -5.75 -22.73
N GLN A 68 -16.46 -6.64 -21.85
CA GLN A 68 -17.52 -7.62 -22.17
C GLN A 68 -18.82 -6.95 -22.62
N LEU A 69 -19.27 -5.91 -21.92
CA LEU A 69 -20.46 -5.14 -22.30
C LEU A 69 -20.28 -4.46 -23.66
N THR A 70 -19.09 -3.96 -23.95
CA THR A 70 -18.77 -3.33 -25.24
C THR A 70 -18.82 -4.34 -26.37
N LEU A 71 -18.22 -5.53 -26.18
CA LEU A 71 -18.30 -6.63 -27.13
C LEU A 71 -19.76 -7.03 -27.39
N ARG A 72 -20.57 -7.15 -26.34
CA ARG A 72 -22.00 -7.46 -26.45
C ARG A 72 -22.76 -6.39 -27.25
N LYS A 73 -22.50 -5.11 -26.99
CA LYS A 73 -23.11 -4.00 -27.74
C LYS A 73 -22.73 -4.04 -29.22
N ILE A 74 -21.47 -4.33 -29.55
CA ILE A 74 -20.99 -4.45 -30.93
C ILE A 74 -21.64 -5.65 -31.63
N ALA A 75 -21.67 -6.81 -30.97
CA ALA A 75 -22.29 -8.02 -31.48
C ALA A 75 -23.77 -7.78 -31.85
N ILE A 76 -24.54 -7.18 -30.94
CA ILE A 76 -25.97 -6.93 -31.16
C ILE A 76 -26.18 -5.82 -32.20
N GLY A 77 -25.50 -4.67 -32.04
CA GLY A 77 -25.80 -3.48 -32.83
C GLY A 77 -25.13 -3.43 -34.21
N LYS A 78 -23.91 -3.96 -34.35
CA LYS A 78 -23.16 -3.93 -35.63
C LYS A 78 -23.20 -5.26 -36.38
N LEU A 79 -23.21 -6.37 -35.66
CA LEU A 79 -23.19 -7.72 -36.25
C LEU A 79 -24.57 -8.38 -36.27
N ASN A 80 -25.61 -7.65 -35.84
CA ASN A 80 -27.00 -8.11 -35.79
C ASN A 80 -27.19 -9.45 -35.04
N MET A 81 -26.29 -9.75 -34.09
CA MET A 81 -26.36 -10.97 -33.28
C MET A 81 -27.51 -10.85 -32.29
N ILE A 82 -28.33 -11.90 -32.20
CA ILE A 82 -29.48 -11.94 -31.31
C ILE A 82 -29.04 -12.46 -29.95
N THR A 83 -29.50 -11.81 -28.87
CA THR A 83 -29.27 -12.36 -27.53
C THR A 83 -30.05 -13.67 -27.41
N PRO A 84 -29.40 -14.79 -27.06
CA PRO A 84 -30.09 -16.07 -26.97
C PRO A 84 -31.22 -16.00 -25.94
N SER A 85 -32.43 -16.38 -26.37
CA SER A 85 -33.59 -16.59 -25.49
C SER A 85 -33.63 -18.07 -25.09
N ASN A 86 -34.31 -18.42 -24.00
CA ASN A 86 -34.45 -19.81 -23.55
C ASN A 86 -35.01 -20.76 -24.64
N LYS A 87 -35.70 -20.24 -25.65
CA LYS A 87 -36.19 -21.01 -26.81
C LYS A 87 -35.12 -21.32 -27.87
N ASN A 88 -33.96 -20.67 -27.80
CA ASN A 88 -32.87 -20.78 -28.77
C ASN A 88 -31.66 -21.53 -28.19
N LEU A 89 -31.80 -22.13 -27.00
CA LEU A 89 -30.75 -22.89 -26.34
C LEU A 89 -30.77 -24.34 -26.85
N ILE A 90 -29.69 -24.77 -27.49
CA ILE A 90 -29.50 -26.17 -27.90
C ILE A 90 -28.78 -26.89 -26.75
N PHE A 91 -29.47 -27.80 -26.07
CA PHE A 91 -28.89 -28.63 -25.01
C PHE A 91 -28.21 -29.85 -25.63
N ILE A 92 -26.88 -29.81 -25.72
CA ILE A 92 -26.10 -30.96 -26.20
C ILE A 92 -25.86 -31.91 -25.03
N ASN A 93 -26.61 -33.01 -24.96
CA ASN A 93 -26.34 -34.09 -24.02
C ASN A 93 -25.12 -34.89 -24.49
N LYS A 94 -24.18 -35.18 -23.58
CA LYS A 94 -22.91 -35.89 -23.84
C LYS A 94 -23.07 -37.31 -24.43
N LYS A 95 -24.32 -37.81 -24.50
CA LYS A 95 -24.73 -39.00 -25.26
C LYS A 95 -25.41 -38.63 -26.59
N GLY A 96 -24.70 -37.92 -27.47
CA GLY A 96 -24.90 -37.92 -28.93
C GLY A 96 -26.31 -38.01 -29.53
N LYS A 97 -27.35 -37.44 -28.93
CA LYS A 97 -28.67 -37.28 -29.56
C LYS A 97 -29.20 -35.89 -29.24
N MET A 98 -29.27 -35.06 -30.28
CA MET A 98 -29.98 -33.78 -30.25
C MET A 98 -31.48 -34.09 -30.29
N HIS A 99 -32.24 -33.50 -29.37
CA HIS A 99 -33.69 -33.40 -29.47
C HIS A 99 -34.03 -31.94 -29.75
N GLU A 100 -34.73 -31.71 -30.86
CA GLU A 100 -35.32 -30.42 -31.26
C GLU A 100 -36.47 -30.01 -30.33
#